data_AF-A0A508TQ74-F1
#
_entry.id   AF-A0A508TQ74-F1
#
_cell.length_a   1.000
_cell.length_b   1.000
_cell.length_c   1.000
_cell.angle_alpha   90.00
_cell.angle_beta   90.00
_cell.angle_gamma   90.00
#
_symmetry.space_group_name_H-M   'P 1'
#
loop_
_entity.id
_entity.type
_entity.pdbx_description
1 polymer ?
#
loop_
_entity_poly.entity_id
_entity_poly.type
_entity_poly.pdbx_seq_one_letter_code
_entity_poly.pdbx_strand_id
1 'polypeptide(L)'
;MESTNWPPEHSAALRELRVRGMSYGMIAATINARFNTAYTRSAALSRGQRMGLGCFDRPEPSLPALPDRPESPIPALRPSIDRTREVRPDARIEVLRWPKFFFGKTDLPELRCAGVSPRHLSLVELGPRDCRYPYGGDGENEPITFCGHRRRPGSSYCAPHFRLSRNPELSAKPVLSAGWLQAVGAD
;
A
#
# COMPACT_ATOMS: atom_id res chain seq x y z
N MET A 1 -4.08 -21.20 1.04
CA MET A 1 -3.74 -20.00 1.83
C MET A 1 -4.76 -18.92 1.49
N GLU A 2 -5.80 -18.74 2.32
CA GLU A 2 -6.88 -17.77 2.06
C GLU A 2 -6.69 -16.51 2.90
N SER A 3 -5.71 -15.70 2.49
CA SER A 3 -5.19 -14.58 3.29
C SER A 3 -6.06 -13.31 3.30
N THR A 4 -7.39 -13.43 3.12
CA THR A 4 -8.27 -12.25 2.96
C THR A 4 -9.74 -12.43 3.33
N ASN A 5 -10.11 -13.42 4.18
CA ASN A 5 -11.52 -13.58 4.54
C ASN A 5 -12.04 -12.42 5.44
N TRP A 6 -12.64 -11.43 4.78
CA TRP A 6 -13.59 -10.48 5.35
C TRP A 6 -14.97 -10.89 4.83
N PRO A 7 -15.71 -11.74 5.57
CA PRO A 7 -17.03 -12.21 5.18
C PRO A 7 -17.97 -11.05 4.79
N PRO A 8 -18.92 -11.28 3.86
CA PRO A 8 -19.87 -10.26 3.45
C PRO A 8 -20.73 -9.74 4.62
N GLU A 9 -21.00 -10.58 5.63
CA GLU A 9 -21.72 -10.25 6.87
C GLU A 9 -20.95 -9.21 7.70
N HIS A 10 -19.64 -9.43 7.89
CA HIS A 10 -18.78 -8.48 8.59
C HIS A 10 -18.71 -7.18 7.80
N SER A 11 -18.58 -7.29 6.47
CA SER A 11 -18.50 -6.16 5.52
C SER A 11 -19.76 -5.29 5.57
N ALA A 12 -20.95 -5.90 5.69
CA ALA A 12 -22.22 -5.21 5.89
C ALA A 12 -22.30 -4.54 7.27
N ALA A 13 -21.88 -5.22 8.35
CA ALA A 13 -21.85 -4.64 9.69
C ALA A 13 -20.90 -3.44 9.79
N LEU A 14 -19.74 -3.47 9.13
CA LEU A 14 -18.82 -2.32 9.04
C LEU A 14 -19.52 -1.13 8.37
N ARG A 15 -20.23 -1.35 7.25
CA ARG A 15 -20.99 -0.29 6.57
C ARG A 15 -22.06 0.32 7.48
N GLU A 16 -22.84 -0.51 8.15
CA GLU A 16 -23.88 -0.09 9.09
C GLU A 16 -23.29 0.77 10.23
N LEU A 17 -22.26 0.28 10.91
CA LEU A 17 -21.62 0.99 12.02
C LEU A 17 -20.93 2.29 11.56
N ARG A 18 -20.48 2.34 10.30
CA ARG A 18 -19.93 3.56 9.70
C ARG A 18 -21.01 4.61 9.38
N VAL A 19 -22.18 4.19 8.91
CA VAL A 19 -23.36 5.08 8.75
C VAL A 19 -23.83 5.61 10.10
N ARG A 20 -23.76 4.81 11.17
CA ARG A 20 -23.97 5.24 12.56
C ARG A 20 -22.86 6.16 13.12
N GLY A 21 -21.95 6.66 12.28
CA GLY A 21 -20.92 7.64 12.65
C GLY A 21 -19.76 7.10 13.51
N MET A 22 -19.67 5.80 13.77
CA MET A 22 -18.65 5.25 14.66
C MET A 22 -17.22 5.38 14.08
N SER A 23 -16.23 5.46 14.97
CA SER A 23 -14.81 5.43 14.60
C SER A 23 -14.37 4.00 14.27
N TYR A 24 -13.40 3.84 13.37
CA TYR A 24 -12.89 2.51 12.99
C TYR A 24 -12.32 1.68 14.16
N GLY A 25 -11.94 2.32 15.28
CA GLY A 25 -11.55 1.62 16.51
C GLY A 25 -12.75 0.96 17.19
N MET A 26 -13.85 1.72 17.35
CA MET A 26 -15.10 1.16 17.89
C MET A 26 -15.72 0.13 16.93
N ILE A 27 -15.73 0.40 15.62
CA ILE A 27 -16.25 -0.55 14.62
C ILE A 27 -15.53 -1.90 14.73
N ALA A 28 -14.20 -1.90 14.86
CA ALA A 28 -13.44 -3.13 15.07
C ALA A 28 -13.86 -3.85 16.38
N ALA A 29 -13.99 -3.11 17.49
CA ALA A 29 -14.44 -3.69 18.76
C ALA A 29 -15.85 -4.29 18.69
N THR A 30 -16.82 -3.61 18.07
CA THR A 30 -18.19 -4.12 17.89
C THR A 30 -18.23 -5.36 16.99
N ILE A 31 -17.47 -5.39 15.89
CA ILE A 31 -17.42 -6.55 14.99
C ILE A 31 -16.74 -7.73 15.69
N ASN A 32 -15.68 -7.49 16.44
CA ASN A 32 -15.00 -8.50 17.26
C ASN A 32 -15.95 -9.11 18.30
N ALA A 33 -16.71 -8.28 19.03
CA ALA A 33 -17.70 -8.74 20.00
C ALA A 33 -18.90 -9.48 19.35
N ARG A 34 -19.36 -9.03 18.17
CA ARG A 34 -20.53 -9.60 17.49
C ARG A 34 -20.25 -10.93 16.78
N PHE A 35 -19.05 -11.08 16.21
CA PHE A 35 -18.68 -12.21 15.36
C PHE A 35 -17.54 -13.07 15.93
N ASN A 36 -17.13 -12.82 17.18
CA ASN A 36 -15.99 -13.47 17.84
C ASN A 36 -14.69 -13.42 17.01
N THR A 37 -14.40 -12.23 16.44
CA THR A 37 -13.23 -11.98 15.59
C THR A 37 -12.16 -11.17 16.30
N ALA A 38 -10.95 -11.11 15.73
CA ALA A 38 -9.80 -10.37 16.27
C ALA A 38 -9.28 -9.29 15.29
N TYR A 39 -10.17 -8.56 14.63
CA TYR A 39 -9.77 -7.49 13.72
C TYR A 39 -9.21 -6.29 14.48
N THR A 40 -8.13 -5.71 13.94
CA THR A 40 -7.56 -4.45 14.43
C THR A 40 -8.30 -3.25 13.85
N ARG A 41 -8.12 -2.06 14.46
CA ARG A 41 -8.56 -0.78 13.90
C ARG A 41 -8.10 -0.57 12.44
N SER A 42 -6.87 -0.97 12.13
CA SER A 42 -6.32 -0.85 10.76
C SER A 42 -6.99 -1.82 9.78
N ALA A 43 -7.30 -3.05 10.20
CA ALA A 43 -8.05 -4.00 9.36
C ALA A 43 -9.44 -3.45 8.99
N ALA A 44 -10.17 -2.88 9.95
CA ALA A 44 -11.46 -2.22 9.71
C ALA A 44 -11.33 -0.97 8.82
N LEU A 45 -10.32 -0.11 9.06
CA LEU A 45 -10.06 1.06 8.24
C LEU A 45 -9.76 0.69 6.77
N SER A 46 -8.79 -0.20 6.55
CA SER A 46 -8.39 -0.61 5.20
C SER A 46 -9.48 -1.37 4.46
N ARG A 47 -10.34 -2.13 5.17
CA ARG A 47 -11.55 -2.70 4.56
C ARG A 47 -12.56 -1.62 4.20
N GLY A 48 -12.80 -0.64 5.08
CA GLY A 48 -13.69 0.49 4.82
C GLY A 48 -13.27 1.29 3.58
N GLN A 49 -11.96 1.55 3.42
CA GLN A 49 -11.39 2.20 2.23
C GLN A 49 -11.66 1.38 0.96
N ARG A 50 -11.40 0.07 0.97
CA ARG A 50 -11.70 -0.83 -0.17
C ARG A 50 -13.20 -0.96 -0.49
N MET A 51 -14.09 -0.54 0.42
CA MET A 51 -15.54 -0.51 0.21
C MET A 51 -16.09 0.89 -0.07
N GLY A 52 -15.23 1.88 -0.34
CA GLY A 52 -15.63 3.26 -0.64
C GLY A 52 -16.18 4.05 0.56
N LEU A 53 -16.06 3.53 1.79
CA LEU A 53 -16.63 4.14 3.01
C LEU A 53 -15.72 5.20 3.66
N GLY A 54 -14.59 5.49 3.01
CA GLY A 54 -13.73 6.62 3.29
C GLY A 54 -13.94 7.69 2.22
N CYS A 55 -15.00 8.48 2.34
CA CYS A 55 -15.04 9.76 1.62
C CYS A 55 -13.97 10.69 2.22
N PHE A 56 -13.22 11.36 1.36
CA PHE A 56 -12.15 12.30 1.73
C PHE A 56 -12.68 13.71 2.03
N ASP A 57 -13.90 13.82 2.56
CA ASP A 57 -14.35 15.05 3.19
C ASP A 57 -13.77 15.13 4.61
N ARG A 58 -12.57 15.69 4.72
CA ARG A 58 -12.16 16.38 5.95
C ARG A 58 -12.90 17.72 5.93
N PRO A 59 -13.85 17.99 6.84
CA PRO A 59 -14.31 19.35 7.05
C PRO A 59 -13.11 20.17 7.51
N GLU A 60 -12.85 21.29 6.83
CA GLU A 60 -11.96 22.34 7.35
C GLU A 60 -12.45 22.72 8.76
N PRO A 61 -11.64 22.58 9.82
CA PRO A 61 -12.02 23.03 11.14
C PRO A 61 -11.87 24.56 11.21
N SER A 62 -12.92 25.27 10.76
CA SER A 62 -13.08 26.70 11.03
C SER A 62 -13.28 26.92 12.53
N LEU A 63 -12.18 27.17 13.24
CA LEU A 63 -12.15 27.44 14.67
C LEU A 63 -12.66 28.86 15.00
N PRO A 64 -13.65 29.02 15.88
CA PRO A 64 -13.78 30.20 16.74
C PRO A 64 -12.96 29.99 18.02
N ALA A 65 -12.45 31.08 18.60
CA ALA A 65 -11.58 31.03 19.77
C ALA A 65 -12.28 30.57 21.06
N LEU A 66 -11.52 29.87 21.90
CA LEU A 66 -11.87 29.48 23.27
C LEU A 66 -11.61 30.64 24.26
N PRO A 67 -12.35 30.72 25.38
CA PRO A 67 -11.83 31.33 26.61
C PRO A 67 -11.66 30.32 27.76
N ASP A 68 -10.70 30.62 28.65
CA ASP A 68 -10.04 29.70 29.58
C ASP A 68 -10.87 29.08 30.72
N ARG A 69 -10.30 28.06 31.36
CA ARG A 69 -10.74 27.56 32.68
C ARG A 69 -9.53 27.37 33.63
N PRO A 70 -9.58 27.87 34.89
CA PRO A 70 -8.44 27.88 35.80
C PRO A 70 -8.23 26.57 36.58
N GLU A 71 -7.02 26.46 37.16
CA GLU A 71 -6.48 25.30 37.88
C GLU A 71 -7.05 25.08 39.30
N SER A 72 -6.84 23.89 39.87
CA SER A 72 -6.95 23.61 41.32
C SER A 72 -6.16 22.34 41.72
N PRO A 73 -5.71 22.19 42.99
CA PRO A 73 -4.49 21.44 43.33
C PRO A 73 -4.68 20.10 44.08
N ILE A 74 -3.59 19.33 44.23
CA ILE A 74 -3.50 17.98 44.83
C ILE A 74 -2.67 18.02 46.14
N PRO A 75 -3.02 17.24 47.19
CA PRO A 75 -2.11 16.18 47.69
C PRO A 75 -2.88 14.89 48.08
N ALA A 76 -2.56 13.68 47.58
CA ALA A 76 -1.37 12.84 47.78
C ALA A 76 -1.40 11.93 49.03
N LEU A 77 -1.51 10.60 48.83
CA LEU A 77 -0.66 9.53 49.39
C LEU A 77 -1.08 8.14 48.82
N ARG A 78 -0.13 7.19 48.77
CA ARG A 78 -0.15 5.90 48.01
C ARG A 78 0.00 4.69 48.98
N PRO A 79 -0.08 3.38 48.59
CA PRO A 79 0.15 2.73 47.27
C PRO A 79 -0.98 1.71 46.88
N SER A 80 -0.88 0.72 45.97
CA SER A 80 0.26 0.12 45.22
C SER A 80 -0.13 -0.60 43.90
N ILE A 81 0.89 -1.05 43.17
CA ILE A 81 0.97 -2.00 42.02
C ILE A 81 -0.29 -2.46 41.25
N ASP A 82 -0.47 -1.91 40.05
CA ASP A 82 -0.71 -2.73 38.83
C ASP A 82 -0.03 -2.08 37.61
N ARG A 83 0.37 -2.87 36.61
CA ARG A 83 1.21 -2.49 35.47
C ARG A 83 0.43 -1.78 34.36
N THR A 84 -0.18 -0.64 34.67
CA THR A 84 -0.58 0.32 33.65
C THR A 84 0.69 0.94 33.06
N ARG A 85 1.09 0.58 31.84
CA ARG A 85 2.15 1.30 31.11
C ARG A 85 1.60 2.67 30.73
N GLU A 86 1.85 3.64 31.60
CA GLU A 86 1.42 5.03 31.45
C GLU A 86 1.80 5.57 30.07
N VAL A 87 0.79 6.05 29.34
CA VAL A 87 0.99 6.86 28.14
C VAL A 87 1.56 8.18 28.62
N ARG A 88 2.88 8.38 28.42
CA ARG A 88 3.50 9.69 28.60
C ARG A 88 2.81 10.70 27.66
N PRO A 89 2.16 11.76 28.18
CA PRO A 89 1.94 12.95 27.38
C PRO A 89 3.29 13.65 27.17
N ASP A 90 3.33 14.50 26.16
CA ASP A 90 4.47 15.36 25.81
C ASP A 90 5.81 14.64 25.52
N ALA A 91 5.81 13.94 24.38
CA ALA A 91 6.57 14.56 23.30
C ALA A 91 5.55 15.17 22.34
N ARG A 92 5.75 16.42 21.94
CA ARG A 92 5.23 16.92 20.67
C ARG A 92 5.82 16.06 19.57
N ILE A 93 5.13 14.96 19.25
CA ILE A 93 5.24 14.33 17.93
C ILE A 93 4.84 15.45 16.98
N GLU A 94 5.82 16.16 16.45
CA GLU A 94 5.63 16.94 15.23
C GLU A 94 4.89 15.99 14.31
N VAL A 95 3.67 16.38 13.94
CA VAL A 95 2.78 15.56 13.12
C VAL A 95 3.58 15.25 11.88
N LEU A 96 4.17 14.04 11.83
CA LEU A 96 5.04 13.61 10.74
C LEU A 96 4.21 13.84 9.51
N ARG A 97 4.56 14.91 8.78
CA ARG A 97 3.74 15.44 7.72
C ARG A 97 3.80 14.37 6.65
N TRP A 98 2.80 13.48 6.67
CA TRP A 98 2.64 12.43 5.69
C TRP A 98 2.89 13.11 4.35
N PRO A 99 3.93 12.71 3.60
CA PRO A 99 4.39 13.47 2.46
C PRO A 99 3.18 13.68 1.58
N LYS A 100 2.77 14.96 1.41
CA LYS A 100 1.50 15.32 0.76
C LYS A 100 1.45 14.50 -0.51
N PHE A 101 0.49 13.57 -0.62
CA PHE A 101 0.49 12.56 -1.69
C PHE A 101 0.80 13.27 -2.99
N PHE A 102 1.98 12.99 -3.56
CA PHE A 102 2.50 13.77 -4.66
C PHE A 102 1.69 13.41 -5.90
N PHE A 103 0.57 14.09 -6.10
CA PHE A 103 -0.16 14.18 -7.36
C PHE A 103 0.63 15.02 -8.38
N GLY A 104 1.95 14.83 -8.42
CA GLY A 104 2.74 15.19 -9.58
C GLY A 104 2.26 14.30 -10.72
N LYS A 105 2.00 14.91 -11.88
CA LYS A 105 1.76 14.17 -13.10
C LYS A 105 3.07 13.46 -13.47
N THR A 106 3.23 12.22 -13.02
CA THR A 106 4.30 11.35 -13.51
C THR A 106 3.99 11.08 -14.97
N ASP A 107 4.81 11.62 -15.86
CA ASP A 107 4.76 11.24 -17.27
C ASP A 107 4.95 9.73 -17.37
N LEU A 108 4.05 9.05 -18.09
CA LEU A 108 4.15 7.60 -18.24
C LEU A 108 5.52 7.28 -18.86
N PRO A 109 6.33 6.40 -18.25
CA PRO A 109 7.62 6.06 -18.81
C PRO A 109 7.41 5.43 -20.19
N GLU A 110 8.18 5.90 -21.18
CA GLU A 110 8.14 5.36 -22.53
C GLU A 110 8.40 3.84 -22.48
N LEU A 111 7.43 3.06 -22.94
CA LEU A 111 7.49 1.60 -22.87
C LEU A 111 8.59 1.10 -23.80
N ARG A 112 9.61 0.48 -23.21
CA ARG A 112 10.75 -0.06 -23.95
C ARG A 112 10.35 -1.34 -24.69
N CYS A 113 10.07 -1.23 -25.98
CA CYS A 113 9.87 -2.39 -26.84
C CYS A 113 11.23 -2.96 -27.30
N ALA A 114 11.40 -4.28 -27.24
CA ALA A 114 12.52 -4.92 -27.92
C ALA A 114 12.24 -4.91 -29.43
N GLY A 115 13.18 -4.41 -30.23
CA GLY A 115 13.12 -4.43 -31.70
C GLY A 115 13.30 -5.82 -32.32
N VAL A 116 12.52 -6.81 -31.86
CA VAL A 116 12.50 -8.18 -32.35
C VAL A 116 11.05 -8.64 -32.46
N SER A 117 10.66 -9.15 -33.62
CA SER A 117 9.38 -9.83 -33.77
C SER A 117 9.48 -11.21 -33.10
N PRO A 118 8.67 -11.54 -32.08
CA PRO A 118 8.70 -12.86 -31.45
C PRO A 118 8.10 -13.95 -32.33
N ARG A 119 8.41 -15.22 -32.02
CA ARG A 119 7.79 -16.40 -32.65
C ARG A 119 6.49 -16.86 -31.98
N HIS A 120 6.07 -16.20 -30.90
CA HIS A 120 4.87 -16.52 -30.10
C HIS A 120 4.70 -18.03 -29.78
N LEU A 121 5.76 -18.69 -29.32
CA LEU A 121 5.68 -20.10 -28.92
C LEU A 121 4.97 -20.24 -27.57
N SER A 122 4.20 -21.31 -27.38
CA SER A 122 3.68 -21.69 -26.06
C SER A 122 4.79 -22.23 -25.15
N LEU A 123 4.48 -22.44 -23.86
CA LEU A 123 5.41 -23.06 -22.92
C LEU A 123 5.85 -24.48 -23.33
N VAL A 124 4.96 -25.22 -24.01
CA VAL A 124 5.19 -26.61 -24.44
C VAL A 124 6.11 -26.69 -25.66
N GLU A 125 6.05 -25.70 -26.55
CA GLU A 125 6.84 -25.63 -27.78
C GLU A 125 8.25 -25.03 -27.57
N LEU A 126 8.52 -24.45 -26.40
CA LEU A 126 9.80 -23.80 -26.09
C LEU A 126 10.96 -24.82 -25.99
N GLY A 127 11.89 -24.77 -26.93
CA GLY A 127 13.11 -25.55 -26.86
C GLY A 127 14.04 -25.13 -25.70
N PRO A 128 14.93 -26.01 -25.20
CA PRO A 128 15.89 -25.65 -24.14
C PRO A 128 16.79 -24.47 -24.47
N ARG A 129 17.01 -24.19 -25.77
CA ARG A 129 17.86 -23.13 -26.31
C ARG A 129 17.07 -21.88 -26.75
N ASP A 130 15.78 -21.78 -26.44
CA ASP A 130 14.92 -20.69 -26.92
C ASP A 130 14.72 -19.58 -25.87
N CYS A 131 14.35 -18.41 -26.37
CA CYS A 131 14.18 -17.18 -25.60
C CYS A 131 12.84 -17.19 -24.86
N ARG A 132 12.91 -17.21 -23.53
CA ARG A 132 11.77 -17.27 -22.60
C ARG A 132 11.20 -15.91 -22.20
N TYR A 133 11.33 -14.91 -23.06
CA TYR A 133 10.73 -13.60 -22.81
C TYR A 133 9.23 -13.69 -23.07
N PRO A 134 8.35 -13.38 -22.09
CA PRO A 134 6.91 -13.54 -22.19
C PRO A 134 6.24 -12.40 -22.97
N TYR A 135 5.07 -12.68 -23.53
CA TYR A 135 4.19 -11.78 -24.26
C TYR A 135 2.72 -12.13 -24.00
N GLY A 136 1.88 -11.11 -23.82
CA GLY A 136 0.46 -11.27 -23.50
C GLY A 136 0.22 -11.89 -22.12
N GLY A 137 -1.04 -12.19 -21.83
CA GLY A 137 -1.51 -12.65 -20.52
C GLY A 137 -1.95 -11.51 -19.60
N ASP A 138 -2.14 -10.31 -20.16
CA ASP A 138 -2.66 -9.15 -19.43
C ASP A 138 -4.21 -9.13 -19.42
N GLY A 139 -4.85 -9.81 -20.39
CA GLY A 139 -6.30 -9.96 -20.50
C GLY A 139 -6.83 -11.30 -19.99
N GLU A 140 -8.11 -11.32 -19.55
CA GLU A 140 -8.81 -12.56 -19.22
C GLU A 140 -8.89 -13.49 -20.44
N ASN A 141 -8.36 -14.71 -20.31
CA ASN A 141 -8.21 -15.72 -21.37
C ASN A 141 -7.18 -15.41 -22.46
N GLU A 142 -6.30 -14.41 -22.29
CA GLU A 142 -5.15 -14.24 -23.18
C GLU A 142 -4.03 -15.23 -22.84
N PRO A 143 -3.57 -16.09 -23.78
CA PRO A 143 -2.51 -17.05 -23.48
C PRO A 143 -1.13 -16.37 -23.44
N ILE A 144 -0.35 -16.65 -22.40
CA ILE A 144 1.06 -16.24 -22.34
C ILE A 144 1.85 -16.97 -23.42
N THR A 145 2.47 -16.20 -24.31
CA THR A 145 3.35 -16.69 -25.38
C THR A 145 4.80 -16.24 -25.15
N PHE A 146 5.75 -16.84 -25.87
CA PHE A 146 7.18 -16.59 -25.67
C PHE A 146 7.93 -16.29 -26.97
N CYS A 147 9.01 -15.50 -26.86
CA CYS A 147 9.81 -15.03 -27.98
C CYS A 147 10.34 -16.14 -28.91
N GLY A 148 10.73 -17.30 -28.40
CA GLY A 148 11.15 -18.47 -29.19
C GLY A 148 12.44 -18.33 -30.02
N HIS A 149 13.12 -17.18 -29.98
CA HIS A 149 14.40 -16.98 -30.68
C HIS A 149 15.56 -17.67 -29.96
N ARG A 150 16.65 -18.02 -30.67
CA ARG A 150 17.83 -18.63 -30.03
C ARG A 150 18.37 -17.75 -28.88
N ARG A 151 18.46 -18.32 -27.68
CA ARG A 151 18.99 -17.66 -26.47
C ARG A 151 20.49 -17.36 -26.60
N ARG A 152 20.94 -16.27 -25.98
CA ARG A 152 22.35 -15.95 -25.80
C ARG A 152 22.99 -16.92 -24.79
N PRO A 153 24.25 -17.35 -24.97
CA PRO A 153 24.98 -18.08 -23.93
C PRO A 153 24.94 -17.36 -22.58
N GLY A 154 24.73 -18.11 -21.49
CA GLY A 154 24.57 -17.55 -20.14
C GLY A 154 23.28 -16.75 -19.91
N SER A 155 22.24 -16.91 -20.74
CA SER A 155 20.95 -16.25 -20.56
C SER A 155 19.76 -17.12 -20.98
N SER A 156 18.59 -16.83 -20.40
CA SER A 156 17.28 -17.33 -20.86
C SER A 156 16.72 -16.55 -22.06
N TYR A 157 17.39 -15.49 -22.52
CA TYR A 157 16.88 -14.55 -23.52
C TYR A 157 17.78 -14.43 -24.76
N CYS A 158 17.20 -14.07 -25.90
CA CYS A 158 17.94 -13.64 -27.10
C CYS A 158 18.59 -12.27 -26.88
N ALA A 159 19.50 -11.82 -27.75
CA ALA A 159 20.25 -10.57 -27.52
C ALA A 159 19.38 -9.29 -27.38
N PRO A 160 18.28 -9.09 -28.15
CA PRO A 160 17.34 -8.00 -27.92
C PRO A 160 16.67 -8.06 -26.54
N HIS A 161 16.03 -9.19 -26.19
CA HIS A 161 15.37 -9.35 -24.90
C HIS A 161 16.34 -9.32 -23.71
N PHE A 162 17.55 -9.83 -23.86
CA PHE A 162 18.59 -9.70 -22.85
C PHE A 162 18.93 -8.23 -22.56
N ARG A 163 18.99 -7.36 -23.58
CA ARG A 163 19.20 -5.91 -23.40
C ARG A 163 17.98 -5.19 -22.81
N LEU A 164 16.77 -5.73 -23.00
CA LEU A 164 15.54 -5.19 -22.41
C LEU A 164 15.35 -5.61 -20.94
N SER A 165 15.61 -6.89 -20.62
CA SER A 165 15.49 -7.45 -19.27
C SER A 165 16.68 -7.13 -18.36
N ARG A 166 17.87 -6.90 -18.93
CA ARG A 166 18.93 -6.17 -18.22
C ARG A 166 18.44 -4.74 -18.09
N ASN A 167 18.42 -4.19 -16.89
CA ASN A 167 18.17 -2.76 -16.73
C ASN A 167 19.44 -1.96 -17.10
N PRO A 168 19.52 -1.24 -18.25
CA PRO A 168 20.60 -0.28 -18.46
C PRO A 168 20.48 0.91 -17.48
N GLU A 169 19.28 1.15 -16.94
CA GLU A 169 18.95 2.26 -16.05
C GLU A 169 19.37 2.06 -14.60
N LEU A 170 20.27 1.11 -14.28
CA LEU A 170 21.15 1.33 -13.12
C LEU A 170 22.17 2.47 -13.39
N SER A 171 22.20 2.99 -14.62
CA SER A 171 22.80 4.29 -14.98
C SER A 171 21.77 5.45 -15.07
N ALA A 172 20.47 5.22 -14.87
CA ALA A 172 19.49 6.30 -14.80
C ALA A 172 19.04 6.52 -13.35
N LYS A 173 18.75 7.79 -13.07
CA LYS A 173 18.59 8.34 -11.73
C LYS A 173 17.52 7.56 -10.95
N PRO A 174 17.69 7.36 -9.62
CA PRO A 174 16.71 6.64 -8.82
C PRO A 174 15.30 7.24 -9.00
N VAL A 175 14.29 6.38 -8.99
CA VAL A 175 12.86 6.77 -9.03
C VAL A 175 12.42 7.49 -7.74
N LEU A 176 13.34 7.67 -6.79
CA LEU A 176 13.27 8.73 -5.79
C LEU A 176 13.55 10.06 -6.48
N SER A 177 12.51 10.86 -6.76
CA SER A 177 12.72 12.25 -7.14
C SER A 177 13.56 12.95 -6.06
N ALA A 178 14.30 14.01 -6.41
CA ALA A 178 15.19 14.69 -5.45
C ALA A 178 14.45 15.12 -4.16
N GLY A 179 13.15 15.43 -4.25
CA GLY A 179 12.30 15.72 -3.10
C GLY A 179 12.06 14.54 -2.14
N TRP A 180 12.20 13.28 -2.56
CA TRP A 180 12.19 12.12 -1.66
C TRP A 180 13.49 11.98 -0.88
N LEU A 181 14.65 12.09 -1.56
CA LEU A 181 15.97 12.03 -0.90
C LEU A 181 16.12 13.15 0.14
N GLN A 182 15.74 14.37 -0.26
CA GLN A 182 15.76 15.55 0.60
C GLN A 182 14.74 15.47 1.76
N ALA A 183 13.65 14.72 1.61
CA ALA A 183 12.67 14.49 2.69
C ALA A 183 13.10 13.41 3.71
N VAL A 184 14.09 12.56 3.38
CA VAL A 184 14.62 11.52 4.30
C VAL A 184 16.01 11.84 4.85
N GLY A 185 16.60 12.99 4.47
CA GLY A 185 17.90 13.45 5.00
C GLY A 185 19.08 12.61 4.54
N ALA A 186 19.01 12.03 3.33
CA ALA A 186 20.09 11.29 2.71
C ALA A 186 20.76 12.12 1.61
N ASP A 187 21.86 12.78 1.97
CA ASP A 187 22.89 13.32 1.05
C ASP A 187 23.97 12.24 0.78
#